data_AF-A0A143HCU0-F1
#
_entry.id   AF-A0A143HCU0-F1
#
_cell.length_a   1.000
_cell.length_b   1.000
_cell.length_c   1.000
_cell.angle_alpha   90.00
_cell.angle_beta   90.00
_cell.angle_gamma   90.00
#
_symmetry.space_group_name_H-M   'P 1'
#
loop_
_entity.id
_entity.type
_entity.pdbx_description
1 polymer ?
#
loop_
_entity_poly.entity_id
_entity_poly.type
_entity_poly.pdbx_seq_one_letter_code
_entity_poly.pdbx_strand_id
1 'polypeptide(L)'
;MRILKNIVMLMAVAIFCLVGTNVALAKEPVIADISKWQGNINWSQASKDLDFVIIRTQDGSLEDSYHKSYEKSAQEHGIPFGVYGYARYTNKAQAEEEAVNFYTRASKQTKFYVVDVEATDSGFTRSDIVANTTAFINKLKAISNKPVGLYTGDAYYKQYGLQNVKNRDFLWIARYGNNDDVAENWEKPTVEDYDLWQYTSQGNVLGIAGNVDLNKLKDGKTLETFFKPDITLAGTSSYYRTNPKKIVVKKSSATLYNSVNFSSSTKVKTVKANTILSTKAVKYTKSGTPRLQTTDGKYITANRKYVSKVVSNISDFYTTPPAKIVVSKASGASTYSTTNFTSLNKLRTLPKNTLIDITGVEYTAGGTPRLRTANDTYLTANKQYVKKVISSIDNYYTEAPEKVVIQKDNVTHYNSTTFNSDTKTGSYDKGDVVNITDVEYTAGGTPRLKTSKGTYITANKAYVIKTISTVDSYFTKAPEKVIVTKASATLYNSTVFSSATTVKTIKKGTVLDIAGIAFDKNGTPRLKTTSGQYLTANKSYVQETK
;
A
#
# COMPACT_ATOMS: atom_id res chain seq x y z
N MET A 1 -40.70 -20.66 56.34
CA MET A 1 -40.07 -21.29 55.15
C MET A 1 -40.48 -20.48 53.93
N ARG A 2 -39.62 -19.57 53.44
CA ARG A 2 -38.74 -19.74 52.24
C ARG A 2 -39.59 -20.04 50.98
N ILE A 3 -39.69 -19.20 49.94
CA ILE A 3 -38.62 -18.58 49.11
C ILE A 3 -39.19 -17.46 48.19
N LEU A 4 -38.35 -16.44 47.96
CA LEU A 4 -38.38 -15.33 46.99
C LEU A 4 -38.76 -15.71 45.54
N LYS A 5 -39.38 -14.77 44.81
CA LYS A 5 -39.15 -14.54 43.35
C LYS A 5 -39.49 -13.10 42.92
N ASN A 6 -38.42 -12.37 42.60
CA ASN A 6 -38.18 -11.46 41.47
C ASN A 6 -39.13 -10.27 41.19
N ILE A 7 -38.62 -9.07 41.49
CA ILE A 7 -38.97 -7.79 40.84
C ILE A 7 -37.93 -7.54 39.75
N VAL A 8 -38.35 -7.32 38.50
CA VAL A 8 -37.54 -6.72 37.44
C VAL A 8 -38.27 -5.46 36.97
N MET A 9 -37.68 -4.32 37.29
CA MET A 9 -38.16 -2.98 36.96
C MET A 9 -37.53 -2.51 35.65
N LEU A 10 -38.38 -1.97 34.78
CA LEU A 10 -38.06 -1.27 33.54
C LEU A 10 -37.05 -0.12 33.78
N MET A 11 -35.99 -0.05 32.98
CA MET A 11 -35.29 1.21 32.70
C MET A 11 -34.87 1.27 31.24
N ALA A 12 -35.56 2.11 30.48
CA ALA A 12 -35.14 2.56 29.17
C ALA A 12 -34.07 3.64 29.34
N VAL A 13 -32.85 3.38 28.86
CA VAL A 13 -31.81 4.40 28.71
C VAL A 13 -31.68 4.69 27.23
N ALA A 14 -32.16 5.87 26.83
CA ALA A 14 -31.90 6.44 25.52
C ALA A 14 -30.41 6.86 25.46
N ILE A 15 -29.60 6.06 24.77
CA ILE A 15 -28.21 6.43 24.45
C ILE A 15 -28.26 7.36 23.24
N PHE A 16 -28.04 8.65 23.46
CA PHE A 16 -27.68 9.60 22.42
C PHE A 16 -26.37 9.13 21.78
N CYS A 17 -26.46 8.65 20.54
CA CYS A 17 -25.31 8.30 19.72
C CYS A 17 -24.55 9.60 19.37
N LEU A 18 -23.50 9.92 20.12
CA LEU A 18 -22.51 10.89 19.67
C LEU A 18 -21.78 10.28 18.48
N VAL A 19 -22.10 10.77 17.27
CA VAL A 19 -21.42 10.37 16.04
C VAL A 19 -20.00 10.96 16.08
N GLY A 20 -19.07 10.23 16.71
CA GLY A 20 -17.65 10.53 16.65
C GLY A 20 -17.14 10.34 15.23
N THR A 21 -16.95 11.43 14.51
CA THR A 21 -16.30 11.44 13.20
C THR A 21 -14.81 11.18 13.38
N ASN A 22 -14.41 9.91 13.38
CA ASN A 22 -12.99 9.54 13.39
C ASN A 22 -12.39 9.72 11.98
N VAL A 23 -11.86 10.91 11.73
CA VAL A 23 -10.99 11.21 10.58
C VAL A 23 -9.65 10.52 10.81
N ALA A 24 -9.31 9.52 9.99
CA ALA A 24 -7.97 8.96 9.98
C ALA A 24 -6.97 10.04 9.53
N LEU A 25 -5.95 10.32 10.35
CA LEU A 25 -4.88 11.29 10.05
C LEU A 25 -4.23 10.95 8.70
N ALA A 26 -4.32 11.89 7.76
CA ALA A 26 -3.57 11.81 6.52
C ALA A 26 -2.07 11.81 6.84
N LYS A 27 -1.22 11.22 5.98
CA LYS A 27 0.23 11.46 6.07
C LYS A 27 0.42 12.98 5.95
N GLU A 28 1.00 13.58 6.98
CA GLU A 28 1.29 15.01 7.00
C GLU A 28 2.19 15.38 5.81
N PRO A 29 1.91 16.50 5.13
CA PRO A 29 2.72 16.93 4.00
C PRO A 29 4.14 17.31 4.44
N VAL A 30 5.14 17.01 3.60
CA VAL A 30 6.50 17.51 3.82
C VAL A 30 6.59 18.93 3.25
N ILE A 31 6.75 19.91 4.13
CA ILE A 31 6.83 21.33 3.80
C ILE A 31 8.20 21.84 4.26
N ALA A 32 9.04 22.26 3.32
CA ALA A 32 10.32 22.87 3.61
C ALA A 32 10.30 24.36 3.27
N ASP A 33 11.09 25.16 3.99
CA ASP A 33 11.45 26.49 3.54
C ASP A 33 12.95 26.57 3.26
N ILE A 34 13.29 27.29 2.18
CA ILE A 34 14.63 27.28 1.58
C ILE A 34 15.04 28.67 1.11
N SER A 35 16.35 28.87 1.03
CA SER A 35 16.98 30.10 0.56
C SER A 35 18.34 29.80 -0.10
N LYS A 36 19.13 30.83 -0.39
CA LYS A 36 20.53 30.65 -0.83
C LYS A 36 21.36 29.70 0.04
N TRP A 37 20.99 29.49 1.32
CA TRP A 37 21.71 28.63 2.26
C TRP A 37 21.67 27.14 1.89
N GLN A 38 20.68 26.70 1.12
CA GLN A 38 20.58 25.31 0.65
C GLN A 38 21.37 25.04 -0.65
N GLY A 39 21.95 26.07 -1.27
CA GLY A 39 22.81 25.94 -2.45
C GLY A 39 22.22 25.13 -3.61
N ASN A 40 22.99 24.21 -4.17
CA ASN A 40 22.52 23.42 -5.31
C ASN A 40 21.64 22.25 -4.85
N ILE A 41 20.33 22.36 -5.11
CA ILE A 41 19.34 21.32 -4.80
C ILE A 41 19.19 20.34 -5.97
N ASN A 42 19.24 19.04 -5.68
CA ASN A 42 18.86 17.99 -6.62
C ASN A 42 17.32 17.85 -6.66
N TRP A 43 16.68 18.68 -7.49
CA TRP A 43 15.21 18.73 -7.62
C TRP A 43 14.56 17.42 -8.07
N SER A 44 15.28 16.57 -8.81
CA SER A 44 14.77 15.25 -9.23
C SER A 44 14.61 14.29 -8.04
N GLN A 45 15.38 14.50 -6.96
CA GLN A 45 15.27 13.77 -5.71
C GLN A 45 14.32 14.49 -4.75
N ALA A 46 14.48 15.81 -4.56
CA ALA A 46 13.66 16.59 -3.64
C ALA A 46 12.15 16.53 -3.97
N SER A 47 11.80 16.53 -5.26
CA SER A 47 10.40 16.39 -5.72
C SER A 47 9.73 15.05 -5.43
N LYS A 48 10.48 14.05 -4.94
CA LYS A 48 9.91 12.77 -4.49
C LYS A 48 9.42 12.84 -3.05
N ASP A 49 9.93 13.80 -2.28
CA ASP A 49 9.67 13.93 -0.85
C ASP A 49 8.85 15.19 -0.52
N LEU A 50 9.21 16.34 -1.12
CA LEU A 50 8.53 17.61 -0.90
C LEU A 50 7.10 17.63 -1.47
N ASP A 51 6.14 17.99 -0.62
CA ASP A 51 4.76 18.29 -1.00
C ASP A 51 4.54 19.80 -1.23
N PHE A 52 5.32 20.66 -0.58
CA PHE A 52 5.31 22.11 -0.73
C PHE A 52 6.68 22.71 -0.38
N VAL A 53 7.03 23.87 -0.96
CA VAL A 53 8.25 24.60 -0.61
C VAL A 53 8.00 26.11 -0.44
N ILE A 54 8.57 26.75 0.58
CA ILE A 54 8.50 28.20 0.79
C ILE A 54 9.88 28.79 0.49
N ILE A 55 9.97 29.68 -0.49
CA ILE A 55 11.27 30.12 -1.06
C ILE A 55 11.56 31.56 -0.66
N ARG A 56 12.76 31.84 -0.14
CA ARG A 56 13.15 33.23 0.13
C ARG A 56 13.33 33.98 -1.17
N THR A 57 12.65 35.10 -1.32
CA THR A 57 12.83 36.00 -2.46
C THR A 57 13.79 37.13 -2.15
N GLN A 58 13.81 37.62 -0.90
CA GLN A 58 14.66 38.75 -0.51
C GLN A 58 15.00 38.75 0.99
N ASP A 59 16.06 39.49 1.33
CA ASP A 59 16.44 39.95 2.65
C ASP A 59 16.51 41.48 2.63
N GLY A 60 15.42 42.12 3.05
CA GLY A 60 15.20 43.56 2.85
C GLY A 60 15.27 43.95 1.38
N SER A 61 16.18 44.87 1.07
CA SER A 61 16.45 45.31 -0.30
C SER A 61 17.29 44.30 -1.11
N LEU A 62 17.96 43.34 -0.48
CA LEU A 62 18.81 42.36 -1.15
C LEU A 62 17.98 41.19 -1.71
N GLU A 63 18.05 40.96 -3.02
CA GLU A 63 17.40 39.81 -3.68
C GLU A 63 18.15 38.51 -3.36
N ASP A 64 17.44 37.43 -3.04
CA ASP A 64 18.06 36.12 -2.82
C ASP A 64 18.49 35.51 -4.17
N SER A 65 19.79 35.29 -4.36
CA SER A 65 20.35 34.89 -5.65
C SER A 65 19.83 33.56 -6.21
N TYR A 66 19.24 32.70 -5.37
CA TYR A 66 18.74 31.39 -5.80
C TYR A 66 17.24 31.39 -6.12
N HIS A 67 16.47 32.39 -5.67
CA HIS A 67 15.00 32.33 -5.68
C HIS A 67 14.42 32.00 -7.07
N LYS A 68 14.90 32.67 -8.13
CA LYS A 68 14.43 32.43 -9.52
C LYS A 68 14.67 31.00 -9.98
N SER A 69 15.85 30.45 -9.65
CA SER A 69 16.23 29.10 -10.03
C SER A 69 15.39 28.05 -9.29
N TYR A 70 15.12 28.28 -8.00
CA TYR A 70 14.30 27.42 -7.17
C TYR A 70 12.83 27.46 -7.57
N GLU A 71 12.27 28.65 -7.78
CA GLU A 71 10.88 28.82 -8.21
C GLU A 71 10.65 28.15 -9.57
N LYS A 72 11.59 28.31 -10.51
CA LYS A 72 11.56 27.63 -11.81
C LYS A 72 11.62 26.10 -11.63
N SER A 73 12.56 25.61 -10.82
CA SER A 73 12.75 24.16 -10.65
C SER A 73 11.57 23.50 -9.94
N ALA A 74 10.99 24.16 -8.93
CA ALA A 74 9.77 23.73 -8.26
C ALA A 74 8.62 23.59 -9.26
N GLN A 75 8.45 24.56 -10.18
CA GLN A 75 7.44 24.49 -11.24
C GLN A 75 7.68 23.32 -12.20
N GLU A 76 8.91 23.15 -12.69
CA GLU A 76 9.28 22.07 -13.62
C GLU A 76 9.03 20.68 -13.01
N HIS A 77 9.20 20.55 -11.70
CA HIS A 77 8.99 19.29 -10.97
C HIS A 77 7.57 19.16 -10.37
N GLY A 78 6.70 20.13 -10.59
CA GLY A 78 5.31 20.11 -10.14
C GLY A 78 5.11 20.25 -8.63
N ILE A 79 6.06 20.86 -7.93
CA ILE A 79 5.97 21.18 -6.50
C ILE A 79 5.34 22.58 -6.37
N PRO A 80 4.17 22.73 -5.73
CA PRO A 80 3.62 24.05 -5.42
C PRO A 80 4.52 24.79 -4.41
N PHE A 81 4.62 26.10 -4.55
CA PHE A 81 5.48 26.92 -3.69
C PHE A 81 4.85 28.23 -3.26
N GLY A 82 5.24 28.69 -2.07
CA GLY A 82 5.04 30.03 -1.56
C GLY A 82 6.37 30.77 -1.53
N VAL A 83 6.34 32.06 -1.20
CA VAL A 83 7.57 32.85 -1.05
C VAL A 83 7.57 33.62 0.25
N TYR A 84 8.77 33.89 0.80
CA TYR A 84 8.95 34.76 1.95
C TYR A 84 9.98 35.86 1.68
N GLY A 85 9.83 36.99 2.36
CA GLY A 85 10.79 38.10 2.36
C GLY A 85 11.16 38.43 3.80
N TYR A 86 12.46 38.31 4.11
CA TYR A 86 13.00 38.66 5.42
C TYR A 86 12.99 40.19 5.57
N ALA A 87 12.31 40.70 6.59
CA ALA A 87 12.07 42.12 6.79
C ALA A 87 13.33 42.86 7.27
N ARG A 88 13.64 44.00 6.64
CA ARG A 88 14.69 44.94 7.10
C ARG A 88 14.20 46.39 7.20
N TYR A 89 12.90 46.61 7.04
CA TYR A 89 12.32 47.94 7.05
C TYR A 89 12.41 48.59 8.44
N THR A 90 12.72 49.88 8.46
CA THR A 90 12.79 50.69 9.70
C THR A 90 11.59 51.60 9.88
N ASN A 91 10.79 51.80 8.83
CA ASN A 91 9.62 52.67 8.84
C ASN A 91 8.59 52.17 7.81
N LYS A 92 7.37 52.75 7.86
CA LYS A 92 6.26 52.36 6.98
C LYS A 92 6.59 52.51 5.49
N ALA A 93 7.29 53.57 5.09
CA ALA A 93 7.60 53.79 3.67
C ALA A 93 8.53 52.71 3.14
N GLN A 94 9.57 52.34 3.90
CA GLN A 94 10.45 51.21 3.56
C GLN A 94 9.69 49.88 3.58
N ALA A 95 8.77 49.68 4.52
CA ALA A 95 7.95 48.46 4.57
C ALA A 95 7.08 48.31 3.30
N GLU A 96 6.50 49.41 2.81
CA GLU A 96 5.76 49.41 1.54
C GLU A 96 6.67 49.20 0.32
N GLU A 97 7.87 49.79 0.32
CA GLU A 97 8.86 49.60 -0.75
C GLU A 97 9.34 48.15 -0.81
N GLU A 98 9.70 47.56 0.33
CA GLU A 98 10.09 46.16 0.41
C GLU A 98 8.97 45.22 -0.05
N ALA A 99 7.71 45.52 0.27
CA ALA A 99 6.55 44.76 -0.21
C ALA A 99 6.41 44.83 -1.75
N VAL A 100 6.62 45.99 -2.36
CA VAL A 100 6.58 46.16 -3.82
C VAL A 100 7.73 45.40 -4.49
N ASN A 101 8.94 45.49 -3.94
CA ASN A 101 10.11 44.76 -4.44
C ASN A 101 9.89 43.25 -4.35
N PHE A 102 9.37 42.78 -3.21
CA PHE A 102 9.07 41.37 -2.99
C PHE A 102 8.06 40.84 -4.00
N TYR A 103 6.95 41.56 -4.20
CA TYR A 103 5.94 41.21 -5.19
C TYR A 103 6.46 41.21 -6.63
N THR A 104 7.36 42.14 -6.96
CA THR A 104 7.93 42.29 -8.30
C THR A 104 8.91 41.17 -8.62
N ARG A 105 9.72 40.76 -7.64
CA ARG A 105 10.72 39.69 -7.78
C ARG A 105 10.09 38.31 -7.87
N ALA A 106 9.09 38.02 -7.04
CA ALA A 106 8.49 36.69 -6.96
C ALA A 106 7.75 36.26 -8.23
N SER A 107 7.84 34.98 -8.58
CA SER A 107 7.06 34.40 -9.67
C SER A 107 5.55 34.55 -9.46
N LYS A 108 4.81 34.86 -10.53
CA LYS A 108 3.34 34.90 -10.54
C LYS A 108 2.69 33.55 -10.21
N GLN A 109 3.45 32.45 -10.23
CA GLN A 109 2.96 31.12 -9.85
C GLN A 109 2.93 30.89 -8.33
N THR A 110 3.52 31.79 -7.54
CA THR A 110 3.52 31.70 -6.08
C THR A 110 2.10 31.59 -5.54
N LYS A 111 1.94 30.74 -4.52
CA LYS A 111 0.63 30.49 -3.90
C LYS A 111 0.30 31.49 -2.80
N PHE A 112 1.29 32.00 -2.10
CA PHE A 112 1.16 33.02 -1.07
C PHE A 112 2.48 33.76 -0.87
N TYR A 113 2.39 34.89 -0.17
CA TYR A 113 3.52 35.70 0.28
C TYR A 113 3.61 35.65 1.80
N VAL A 114 4.81 35.69 2.35
CA VAL A 114 5.04 35.79 3.80
C VAL A 114 6.01 36.93 4.07
N VAL A 115 5.66 37.82 5.00
CA VAL A 115 6.63 38.70 5.63
C VAL A 115 7.26 37.98 6.82
N ASP A 116 8.58 37.88 6.82
CA ASP A 116 9.36 37.21 7.85
C ASP A 116 9.96 38.27 8.79
N VAL A 117 9.56 38.24 10.06
CA VAL A 117 9.93 39.22 11.09
C VAL A 117 10.58 38.52 12.27
N GLU A 118 11.91 38.48 12.25
CA GLU A 118 12.73 37.78 13.27
C GLU A 118 13.71 38.68 14.02
N ALA A 119 14.03 39.86 13.48
CA ALA A 119 14.97 40.78 14.07
C ALA A 119 14.50 42.22 13.88
N THR A 120 14.77 43.06 14.87
CA THR A 120 14.54 44.50 14.84
C THR A 120 15.81 45.21 15.20
N ASP A 121 16.17 46.24 14.44
CA ASP A 121 17.30 47.09 14.80
C ASP A 121 17.03 47.79 16.14
N SER A 122 18.10 48.07 16.86
CA SER A 122 18.04 48.78 18.14
C SER A 122 17.33 50.12 17.98
N GLY A 123 16.23 50.34 18.71
CA GLY A 123 15.51 51.62 18.75
C GLY A 123 14.03 51.57 18.38
N PHE A 124 13.51 50.44 17.87
CA PHE A 124 12.07 50.32 17.59
C PHE A 124 11.24 50.07 18.86
N THR A 125 10.12 50.78 18.96
CA THR A 125 9.07 50.39 19.90
C THR A 125 8.25 49.23 19.33
N ARG A 126 7.54 48.48 20.19
CA ARG A 126 6.55 47.48 19.74
C ARG A 126 5.53 48.06 18.75
N SER A 127 5.15 49.32 18.97
CA SER A 127 4.20 50.02 18.11
C SER A 127 4.76 50.20 16.69
N ASP A 128 6.04 50.52 16.56
CA ASP A 128 6.69 50.71 15.26
C ASP A 128 6.75 49.40 14.47
N ILE A 129 7.10 48.30 15.14
CA ILE A 129 7.19 46.97 14.52
C ILE A 129 5.82 46.55 13.97
N VAL A 130 4.77 46.70 14.78
CA VAL A 130 3.40 46.37 14.39
C VAL A 130 2.93 47.26 13.24
N ALA A 131 3.19 48.57 13.32
CA ALA A 131 2.81 49.55 12.32
C ALA A 131 3.49 49.30 10.97
N ASN A 132 4.80 49.05 10.97
CA ASN A 132 5.58 48.81 9.76
C ASN A 132 5.19 47.47 9.11
N THR A 133 5.06 46.40 9.91
CA THR A 133 4.63 45.09 9.40
C THR A 133 3.20 45.14 8.85
N THR A 134 2.30 45.87 9.50
CA THR A 134 0.94 46.10 8.98
C THR A 134 0.96 46.86 7.65
N ALA A 135 1.84 47.84 7.49
CA ALA A 135 2.02 48.56 6.22
C ALA A 135 2.51 47.63 5.09
N PHE A 136 3.50 46.78 5.37
CA PHE A 136 3.99 45.77 4.44
C PHE A 136 2.86 44.84 3.95
N ILE A 137 2.11 44.24 4.90
CA ILE A 137 1.02 43.30 4.59
C ILE A 137 -0.09 43.99 3.79
N ASN A 138 -0.50 45.19 4.20
CA ASN A 138 -1.53 45.95 3.49
C ASN A 138 -1.09 46.29 2.07
N LYS A 139 0.19 46.67 1.87
CA LYS A 139 0.74 46.96 0.55
C LYS A 139 0.73 45.73 -0.35
N LEU A 140 1.20 44.59 0.14
CA LEU A 140 1.14 43.33 -0.60
C LEU A 140 -0.29 42.95 -0.99
N LYS A 141 -1.24 43.08 -0.06
CA LYS A 141 -2.65 42.78 -0.33
C LYS A 141 -3.29 43.75 -1.33
N ALA A 142 -2.81 44.99 -1.41
CA ALA A 142 -3.28 45.95 -2.40
C ALA A 142 -2.78 45.64 -3.82
N ILE A 143 -1.57 45.07 -3.95
CA ILE A 143 -0.93 44.81 -5.26
C ILE A 143 -1.02 43.34 -5.71
N SER A 144 -1.45 42.44 -4.82
CA SER A 144 -1.56 41.00 -5.07
C SER A 144 -2.93 40.47 -4.66
N ASN A 145 -3.45 39.53 -5.43
CA ASN A 145 -4.65 38.79 -5.08
C ASN A 145 -4.36 37.51 -4.28
N LYS A 146 -3.10 37.20 -3.94
CA LYS A 146 -2.72 35.99 -3.19
C LYS A 146 -2.80 36.20 -1.68
N PRO A 147 -2.87 35.14 -0.85
CA PRO A 147 -2.80 35.25 0.60
C PRO A 147 -1.46 35.81 1.05
N VAL A 148 -1.49 36.61 2.13
CA VAL A 148 -0.31 37.22 2.74
C VAL A 148 -0.23 36.80 4.21
N GLY A 149 0.80 36.06 4.56
CA GLY A 149 1.07 35.58 5.92
C GLY A 149 2.15 36.40 6.65
N LEU A 150 2.24 36.16 7.95
CA LEU A 150 3.30 36.65 8.83
C LEU A 150 4.06 35.46 9.39
N TYR A 151 5.38 35.49 9.32
CA TYR A 151 6.26 34.55 10.02
C TYR A 151 7.05 35.25 11.14
N THR A 152 7.21 34.57 12.28
CA THR A 152 8.05 35.00 13.41
C THR A 152 8.26 33.86 14.40
N GLY A 153 9.21 34.00 15.33
CA GLY A 153 9.38 33.07 16.45
C GLY A 153 8.30 33.22 17.53
N ASP A 154 7.95 32.12 18.20
CA ASP A 154 6.87 32.09 19.21
C ASP A 154 7.06 33.12 20.35
N ALA A 155 8.28 33.18 20.92
CA ALA A 155 8.62 34.17 21.94
C ALA A 155 8.57 35.60 21.37
N TYR A 156 9.09 35.79 20.14
CA TYR A 156 9.18 37.07 19.47
C TYR A 156 7.80 37.66 19.20
N TYR A 157 6.84 36.82 18.78
CA TYR A 157 5.46 37.21 18.50
C TYR A 157 4.83 38.00 19.67
N LYS A 158 4.93 37.46 20.88
CA LYS A 158 4.42 38.09 22.10
C LYS A 158 5.31 39.24 22.56
N GLN A 159 6.63 39.06 22.53
CA GLN A 159 7.61 40.03 23.01
C GLN A 159 7.50 41.37 22.26
N TYR A 160 7.19 41.35 20.96
CA TYR A 160 7.15 42.53 20.11
C TYR A 160 5.74 42.97 19.67
N GLY A 161 4.70 42.34 20.21
CA GLY A 161 3.32 42.76 19.98
C GLY A 161 2.76 42.37 18.61
N LEU A 162 3.37 41.41 17.90
CA LEU A 162 2.99 41.01 16.55
C LEU A 162 1.58 40.39 16.48
N GLN A 163 0.99 39.98 17.61
CA GLN A 163 -0.44 39.65 17.70
C GLN A 163 -1.36 40.80 17.28
N ASN A 164 -0.86 42.03 17.32
CA ASN A 164 -1.59 43.23 16.92
C ASN A 164 -1.48 43.54 15.42
N VAL A 165 -0.65 42.84 14.66
CA VAL A 165 -0.57 42.98 13.19
C VAL A 165 -1.87 42.47 12.56
N LYS A 166 -2.66 43.37 11.99
CA LYS A 166 -3.96 43.04 11.38
C LYS A 166 -3.82 42.66 9.91
N ASN A 167 -4.91 42.18 9.32
CA ASN A 167 -5.07 41.89 7.88
C ASN A 167 -4.18 40.79 7.28
N ARG A 168 -3.35 40.09 8.06
CA ARG A 168 -2.72 38.85 7.61
C ARG A 168 -3.77 37.76 7.36
N ASP A 169 -3.54 36.92 6.36
CA ASP A 169 -4.42 35.81 5.99
C ASP A 169 -4.08 34.51 6.75
N PHE A 170 -2.84 34.37 7.23
CA PHE A 170 -2.40 33.25 8.08
C PHE A 170 -1.17 33.63 8.93
N LEU A 171 -0.89 32.83 9.95
CA LEU A 171 0.27 32.99 10.84
C LEU A 171 1.18 31.75 10.79
N TRP A 172 2.48 31.98 10.58
CA TRP A 172 3.51 30.96 10.57
C TRP A 172 4.46 31.18 11.76
N ILE A 173 4.63 30.20 12.64
CA ILE A 173 5.40 30.35 13.87
C ILE A 173 6.55 29.36 13.95
N ALA A 174 7.74 29.86 14.27
CA ALA A 174 8.87 29.02 14.65
C ALA A 174 8.86 28.69 16.15
N ARG A 175 8.95 27.40 16.46
CA ARG A 175 9.26 26.87 17.80
C ARG A 175 9.88 25.49 17.67
N TYR A 176 11.13 25.35 18.10
CA TYR A 176 11.94 24.18 17.74
C TYR A 176 12.07 23.10 18.83
N GLY A 177 11.67 23.37 20.07
CA GLY A 177 11.99 22.47 21.19
C GLY A 177 13.50 22.23 21.27
N ASN A 178 13.92 20.96 21.20
CA ASN A 178 15.35 20.57 21.15
C ASN A 178 16.03 20.89 19.81
N ASN A 179 15.26 21.32 18.80
CA ASN A 179 15.72 21.60 17.45
C ASN A 179 16.34 20.37 16.77
N ASP A 180 15.67 19.23 16.87
CA ASP A 180 15.95 18.02 16.13
C ASP A 180 14.70 17.59 15.35
N ASP A 181 14.85 16.65 14.41
CA ASP A 181 13.71 16.06 13.68
C ASP A 181 13.22 14.78 14.38
N VAL A 182 13.04 14.86 15.72
CA VAL A 182 12.56 13.76 16.57
C VAL A 182 11.20 14.12 17.15
N ALA A 183 10.17 13.36 16.79
CA ALA A 183 8.77 13.72 17.05
C ALA A 183 8.43 13.92 18.53
N GLU A 184 9.08 13.17 19.41
CA GLU A 184 8.92 13.23 20.86
C GLU A 184 9.45 14.53 21.48
N ASN A 185 10.36 15.22 20.79
CA ASN A 185 11.01 16.44 21.25
C ASN A 185 10.36 17.71 20.70
N TRP A 186 9.34 17.57 19.84
CA TRP A 186 8.70 18.72 19.24
C TRP A 186 7.82 19.47 20.24
N GLU A 187 7.97 20.80 20.28
CA GLU A 187 7.15 21.69 21.09
C GLU A 187 6.26 22.57 20.20
N LYS A 188 4.94 22.32 20.22
CA LYS A 188 3.96 23.12 19.47
C LYS A 188 4.02 24.60 19.92
N PRO A 189 3.76 25.58 19.04
CA PRO A 189 3.68 27.00 19.40
C PRO A 189 2.76 27.28 20.60
N THR A 190 3.13 28.22 21.49
CA THR A 190 2.29 28.66 22.62
C THR A 190 1.16 29.62 22.21
N VAL A 191 1.15 30.06 20.97
CA VAL A 191 0.10 30.90 20.41
C VAL A 191 -0.96 30.00 19.79
N GLU A 192 -2.23 30.29 20.03
CA GLU A 192 -3.32 29.44 19.54
C GLU A 192 -3.72 29.76 18.09
N ASP A 193 -3.38 30.94 17.57
CA ASP A 193 -3.82 31.43 16.26
C ASP A 193 -2.82 31.18 15.13
N TYR A 194 -1.80 30.33 15.33
CA TYR A 194 -0.94 29.87 14.24
C TYR A 194 -1.71 28.99 13.25
N ASP A 195 -1.20 28.94 12.02
CA ASP A 195 -1.70 28.09 10.94
C ASP A 195 -0.62 27.15 10.42
N LEU A 196 0.64 27.61 10.41
CA LEU A 196 1.83 26.86 10.02
C LEU A 196 2.86 26.92 11.15
N TRP A 197 3.58 25.83 11.39
CA TRP A 197 4.58 25.71 12.44
C TRP A 197 5.90 25.23 11.85
N GLN A 198 6.95 26.06 11.93
CA GLN A 198 8.32 25.62 11.66
C GLN A 198 8.84 24.95 12.93
N TYR A 199 9.03 23.64 12.85
CA TYR A 199 9.25 22.81 14.04
C TYR A 199 10.72 22.39 14.23
N THR A 200 11.55 22.55 13.20
CA THR A 200 12.99 22.29 13.28
C THR A 200 13.72 23.05 12.19
N SER A 201 14.95 23.48 12.48
CA SER A 201 15.93 23.96 11.50
C SER A 201 16.99 22.91 11.15
N GLN A 202 16.86 21.69 11.68
CA GLN A 202 17.79 20.58 11.50
C GLN A 202 17.16 19.43 10.69
N GLY A 203 16.15 19.74 9.88
CA GLY A 203 15.47 18.73 9.06
C GLY A 203 16.35 18.19 7.94
N ASN A 204 15.93 17.05 7.40
CA ASN A 204 16.57 16.43 6.22
C ASN A 204 15.54 16.18 5.13
N VAL A 205 15.84 16.64 3.92
CA VAL A 205 15.04 16.37 2.71
C VAL A 205 15.94 15.79 1.65
N LEU A 206 15.54 14.67 1.05
CA LEU A 206 16.33 14.01 0.01
C LEU A 206 16.64 14.98 -1.15
N GLY A 207 17.91 15.09 -1.52
CA GLY A 207 18.36 15.97 -2.59
C GLY A 207 18.66 17.41 -2.17
N ILE A 208 18.42 17.78 -0.91
CA ILE A 208 18.95 19.01 -0.30
C ILE A 208 20.13 18.61 0.59
N ALA A 209 21.29 19.22 0.36
CA ALA A 209 22.47 18.96 1.17
C ALA A 209 22.45 19.79 2.45
N GLY A 210 22.79 19.17 3.59
CA GLY A 210 22.79 19.83 4.89
C GLY A 210 21.38 19.95 5.48
N ASN A 211 21.25 20.89 6.41
CA ASN A 211 20.03 21.10 7.16
C ASN A 211 19.01 21.93 6.37
N VAL A 212 17.73 21.62 6.58
CA VAL A 212 16.61 22.37 6.02
C VAL A 212 15.54 22.59 7.07
N ASP A 213 14.91 23.77 7.02
CA ASP A 213 13.82 24.13 7.89
C ASP A 213 12.55 23.36 7.47
N LEU A 214 11.91 22.68 8.43
CA LEU A 214 10.73 21.86 8.20
C LEU A 214 9.51 22.38 8.94
N ASN A 215 8.36 22.24 8.27
CA ASN A 215 7.12 22.86 8.66
C ASN A 215 5.96 21.86 8.74
N LYS A 216 5.05 22.11 9.67
CA LYS A 216 3.81 21.37 9.87
C LYS A 216 2.61 22.29 9.82
N LEU A 217 1.53 21.78 9.26
CA LEU A 217 0.24 22.43 9.34
C LEU A 217 -0.31 22.32 10.75
N LYS A 218 -1.04 23.35 11.21
CA LYS A 218 -1.86 23.21 12.41
C LYS A 218 -2.91 22.11 12.21
N ASP A 219 -3.21 21.36 13.27
CA ASP A 219 -4.22 20.30 13.29
C ASP A 219 -5.53 20.79 12.63
N GLY A 220 -6.00 20.04 11.62
CA GLY A 220 -7.21 20.35 10.86
C GLY A 220 -7.05 21.30 9.67
N LYS A 221 -5.85 21.85 9.42
CA LYS A 221 -5.54 22.63 8.21
C LYS A 221 -5.04 21.72 7.08
N THR A 222 -5.18 22.16 5.84
CA THR A 222 -4.59 21.51 4.67
C THR A 222 -3.82 22.53 3.84
N LEU A 223 -2.87 22.13 2.99
CA LEU A 223 -2.13 23.08 2.14
C LEU A 223 -3.07 23.97 1.32
N GLU A 224 -4.20 23.43 0.86
CA GLU A 224 -5.20 24.17 0.10
C GLU A 224 -5.84 25.32 0.88
N THR A 225 -5.81 25.32 2.22
CA THR A 225 -6.33 26.45 3.02
C THR A 225 -5.49 27.71 2.88
N PHE A 226 -4.22 27.58 2.47
CA PHE A 226 -3.30 28.70 2.25
C PHE A 226 -3.34 29.22 0.82
N PHE A 227 -4.14 28.61 -0.06
CA PHE A 227 -4.20 28.99 -1.46
C PHE A 227 -5.52 29.75 -1.70
N LYS A 228 -5.44 30.98 -2.21
CA LYS A 228 -6.63 31.55 -2.86
C LYS A 228 -6.87 30.77 -4.15
N PRO A 229 -8.07 30.21 -4.36
CA PRO A 229 -8.39 29.62 -5.64
C PRO A 229 -8.36 30.74 -6.69
N ASP A 230 -7.53 30.59 -7.71
CA ASP A 230 -7.72 31.36 -8.94
C ASP A 230 -9.13 30.98 -9.45
N ILE A 231 -10.07 31.92 -9.30
CA ILE A 231 -11.50 31.86 -9.64
C ILE A 231 -12.32 30.87 -8.79
N THR A 232 -13.28 31.43 -8.06
CA THR A 232 -14.37 30.74 -7.34
C THR A 232 -15.19 29.88 -8.29
N LEU A 233 -15.05 28.56 -8.17
CA LEU A 233 -15.94 27.59 -8.81
C LEU A 233 -16.38 26.57 -7.77
N ALA A 234 -17.70 26.40 -7.67
CA ALA A 234 -18.36 25.51 -6.74
C ALA A 234 -17.76 24.08 -6.76
N GLY A 235 -17.51 23.51 -5.56
CA GLY A 235 -17.16 22.10 -5.37
C GLY A 235 -15.68 21.78 -5.12
N THR A 236 -14.92 22.66 -4.45
CA THR A 236 -13.45 22.67 -4.36
C THR A 236 -12.78 21.42 -3.76
N SER A 237 -13.40 20.68 -2.83
CA SER A 237 -12.83 19.42 -2.29
C SER A 237 -13.09 18.20 -3.19
N SER A 238 -14.05 18.31 -4.13
CA SER A 238 -14.50 17.17 -4.92
C SER A 238 -13.59 16.86 -6.11
N TYR A 239 -12.57 17.68 -6.40
CA TYR A 239 -11.72 17.51 -7.59
C TYR A 239 -10.22 17.54 -7.25
N TYR A 240 -9.42 16.82 -8.04
CA TYR A 240 -7.97 16.99 -8.08
C TYR A 240 -7.61 18.32 -8.76
N ARG A 241 -6.82 19.15 -8.08
CA ARG A 241 -6.25 20.41 -8.61
C ARG A 241 -4.74 20.34 -8.84
N THR A 242 -4.07 19.41 -8.19
CA THR A 242 -2.69 18.99 -8.48
C THR A 242 -2.70 17.68 -9.25
N ASN A 243 -1.64 17.41 -10.03
CA ASN A 243 -1.56 16.18 -10.81
C ASN A 243 -1.37 14.96 -9.87
N PRO A 244 -2.33 14.01 -9.80
CA PRO A 244 -2.19 12.83 -8.95
C PRO A 244 -1.15 11.82 -9.46
N LYS A 245 -0.53 12.05 -10.62
CA LYS A 245 0.42 11.18 -11.35
C LYS A 245 -0.18 9.85 -11.85
N LYS A 246 -0.91 9.14 -11.00
CA LYS A 246 -1.69 7.95 -11.34
C LYS A 246 -3.03 7.97 -10.63
N ILE A 247 -4.08 7.55 -11.32
CA ILE A 247 -5.42 7.39 -10.75
C ILE A 247 -6.00 6.01 -11.03
N VAL A 248 -6.95 5.61 -10.19
CA VAL A 248 -7.88 4.50 -10.43
C VAL A 248 -9.30 5.02 -10.66
N VAL A 249 -10.05 4.38 -11.54
CA VAL A 249 -11.50 4.62 -11.71
C VAL A 249 -12.27 3.91 -10.58
N LYS A 250 -13.02 4.67 -9.76
CA LYS A 250 -13.76 4.15 -8.60
C LYS A 250 -15.17 3.65 -8.90
N LYS A 251 -15.91 4.39 -9.75
CA LYS A 251 -17.28 4.04 -10.13
C LYS A 251 -17.28 2.89 -11.15
N SER A 252 -18.47 2.36 -11.46
CA SER A 252 -18.66 1.35 -12.52
C SER A 252 -17.88 1.69 -13.80
N SER A 253 -17.83 2.97 -14.15
CA SER A 253 -16.92 3.50 -15.17
C SER A 253 -16.66 5.01 -15.08
N ALA A 254 -15.68 5.47 -15.86
CA ALA A 254 -15.45 6.86 -16.21
C ALA A 254 -15.08 6.97 -17.69
N THR A 255 -15.38 8.10 -18.34
CA THR A 255 -15.17 8.26 -19.78
C THR A 255 -13.93 9.10 -20.08
N LEU A 256 -13.15 8.68 -21.08
CA LEU A 256 -12.05 9.46 -21.67
C LEU A 256 -12.56 10.31 -22.83
N TYR A 257 -11.99 11.50 -22.98
CA TYR A 257 -12.35 12.49 -23.99
C TYR A 257 -11.11 13.04 -24.71
N ASN A 258 -11.28 13.52 -25.93
CA ASN A 258 -10.25 14.22 -26.71
C ASN A 258 -10.12 15.71 -26.35
N SER A 259 -11.02 16.23 -25.50
CA SER A 259 -11.06 17.65 -25.11
C SER A 259 -11.36 17.80 -23.62
N VAL A 260 -10.94 18.91 -23.03
CA VAL A 260 -11.35 19.32 -21.67
C VAL A 260 -12.85 19.59 -21.57
N ASN A 261 -13.48 19.94 -22.69
CA ASN A 261 -14.92 20.14 -22.81
C ASN A 261 -15.58 18.81 -23.20
N PHE A 262 -16.14 18.13 -22.19
CA PHE A 262 -16.74 16.81 -22.35
C PHE A 262 -18.08 16.92 -23.09
N SER A 263 -18.20 16.22 -24.21
CA SER A 263 -19.41 16.10 -25.01
C SER A 263 -19.44 14.73 -25.69
N SER A 264 -20.58 14.37 -26.30
CA SER A 264 -20.68 13.13 -27.09
C SER A 264 -19.68 13.09 -28.25
N SER A 265 -19.41 14.23 -28.90
CA SER A 265 -18.45 14.32 -30.02
C SER A 265 -16.99 14.21 -29.60
N THR A 266 -16.65 14.55 -28.34
CA THR A 266 -15.28 14.44 -27.83
C THR A 266 -15.02 13.13 -27.10
N LYS A 267 -16.03 12.28 -26.92
CA LYS A 267 -15.94 10.99 -26.24
C LYS A 267 -15.02 10.03 -27.01
N VAL A 268 -14.11 9.39 -26.28
CA VAL A 268 -13.17 8.40 -26.84
C VAL A 268 -13.59 7.00 -26.46
N LYS A 269 -13.57 6.69 -25.16
CA LYS A 269 -13.95 5.37 -24.65
C LYS A 269 -14.37 5.42 -23.19
N THR A 270 -15.23 4.49 -22.81
CA THR A 270 -15.57 4.23 -21.41
C THR A 270 -14.50 3.32 -20.79
N VAL A 271 -14.01 3.71 -19.62
CA VAL A 271 -13.00 3.00 -18.83
C VAL A 271 -13.68 2.38 -17.62
N LYS A 272 -13.50 1.07 -17.41
CA LYS A 272 -14.14 0.32 -16.32
C LYS A 272 -13.52 0.67 -14.96
N ALA A 273 -14.29 0.41 -13.89
CA ALA A 273 -13.80 0.40 -12.50
C ALA A 273 -12.46 -0.35 -12.38
N ASN A 274 -11.62 0.06 -11.44
CA ASN A 274 -10.31 -0.54 -11.14
C ASN A 274 -9.25 -0.40 -12.24
N THR A 275 -9.54 0.29 -13.35
CA THR A 275 -8.52 0.62 -14.35
C THR A 275 -7.61 1.73 -13.82
N ILE A 276 -6.30 1.51 -13.89
CA ILE A 276 -5.28 2.52 -13.57
C ILE A 276 -4.93 3.32 -14.81
N LEU A 277 -4.88 4.65 -14.68
CA LEU A 277 -4.45 5.57 -15.72
C LEU A 277 -3.32 6.48 -15.19
N SER A 278 -2.29 6.69 -16.00
CA SER A 278 -1.24 7.66 -15.73
C SER A 278 -1.67 9.04 -16.21
N THR A 279 -1.41 10.08 -15.40
CA THR A 279 -1.81 11.47 -15.66
C THR A 279 -0.59 12.38 -15.75
N LYS A 280 -0.58 13.24 -16.77
CA LYS A 280 0.51 14.19 -17.05
C LYS A 280 0.27 15.56 -16.42
N ALA A 281 -0.97 16.03 -16.39
CA ALA A 281 -1.30 17.38 -15.92
C ALA A 281 -2.76 17.48 -15.46
N VAL A 282 -3.06 18.55 -14.73
CA VAL A 282 -4.43 19.05 -14.56
C VAL A 282 -4.65 20.16 -15.58
N LYS A 283 -5.74 20.07 -16.34
CA LYS A 283 -6.18 21.10 -17.30
C LYS A 283 -7.58 21.58 -16.91
N TYR A 284 -7.92 22.78 -17.34
CA TYR A 284 -9.16 23.44 -16.90
C TYR A 284 -10.03 23.76 -18.12
N THR A 285 -11.35 23.64 -17.95
CA THR A 285 -12.30 24.23 -18.91
C THR A 285 -12.23 25.77 -18.84
N LYS A 286 -12.88 26.47 -19.78
CA LYS A 286 -13.05 27.95 -19.69
C LYS A 286 -13.74 28.37 -18.39
N SER A 287 -14.72 27.57 -17.95
CA SER A 287 -15.39 27.69 -16.65
C SER A 287 -14.57 27.10 -15.49
N GLY A 288 -13.25 26.96 -15.63
CA GLY A 288 -12.29 26.50 -14.62
C GLY A 288 -12.57 25.13 -13.97
N THR A 289 -13.34 24.25 -14.61
CA THR A 289 -13.55 22.90 -14.06
C THR A 289 -12.34 22.03 -14.37
N PRO A 290 -11.68 21.41 -13.36
CA PRO A 290 -10.48 20.63 -13.59
C PRO A 290 -10.76 19.29 -14.29
N ARG A 291 -9.79 18.89 -15.11
CA ARG A 291 -9.72 17.66 -15.91
C ARG A 291 -8.32 17.08 -15.77
N LEU A 292 -8.21 15.77 -15.64
CA LEU A 292 -6.92 15.10 -15.65
C LEU A 292 -6.57 14.76 -17.09
N GLN A 293 -5.43 15.26 -17.56
CA GLN A 293 -4.87 14.86 -18.84
C GLN A 293 -4.07 13.58 -18.63
N THR A 294 -4.42 12.52 -19.34
CA THR A 294 -3.68 11.26 -19.35
C THR A 294 -2.39 11.37 -20.16
N THR A 295 -1.45 10.45 -19.97
CA THR A 295 -0.14 10.48 -20.66
C THR A 295 -0.25 10.34 -22.18
N ASP A 296 -1.32 9.72 -22.68
CA ASP A 296 -1.69 9.63 -24.11
C ASP A 296 -2.44 10.87 -24.63
N GLY A 297 -2.50 11.95 -23.82
CA GLY A 297 -3.08 13.23 -24.20
C GLY A 297 -4.60 13.32 -24.11
N LYS A 298 -5.30 12.25 -23.70
CA LYS A 298 -6.77 12.27 -23.47
C LYS A 298 -7.11 12.93 -22.13
N TYR A 299 -8.40 13.13 -21.89
CA TYR A 299 -8.92 13.82 -20.71
C TYR A 299 -9.94 12.96 -19.98
N ILE A 300 -9.82 12.88 -18.66
CA ILE A 300 -10.79 12.24 -17.75
C ILE A 300 -11.17 13.21 -16.64
N THR A 301 -12.33 12.98 -16.02
CA THR A 301 -12.79 13.80 -14.90
C THR A 301 -11.73 13.86 -13.79
N ALA A 302 -11.49 15.05 -13.24
CA ALA A 302 -10.69 15.19 -12.01
C ALA A 302 -11.53 14.97 -10.74
N ASN A 303 -12.82 14.65 -10.87
CA ASN A 303 -13.72 14.50 -9.74
C ASN A 303 -13.40 13.22 -8.93
N ARG A 304 -13.06 13.42 -7.66
CA ARG A 304 -12.66 12.40 -6.67
C ARG A 304 -13.74 11.35 -6.38
N LYS A 305 -15.01 11.63 -6.76
CA LYS A 305 -16.11 10.66 -6.73
C LYS A 305 -15.95 9.55 -7.78
N TYR A 306 -15.31 9.86 -8.90
CA TYR A 306 -15.18 8.95 -10.05
C TYR A 306 -13.77 8.37 -10.17
N VAL A 307 -12.76 9.10 -9.69
CA VAL A 307 -11.36 8.68 -9.74
C VAL A 307 -10.67 8.91 -8.40
N SER A 308 -9.65 8.11 -8.07
CA SER A 308 -8.80 8.31 -6.89
C SER A 308 -7.34 8.25 -7.27
N LYS A 309 -6.50 9.09 -6.66
CA LYS A 309 -5.04 8.91 -6.62
C LYS A 309 -4.74 7.52 -6.07
N VAL A 310 -3.71 6.87 -6.61
CA VAL A 310 -3.16 5.61 -6.10
C VAL A 310 -1.78 5.82 -5.51
N VAL A 311 -1.35 4.91 -4.63
CA VAL A 311 0.00 4.90 -4.06
C VAL A 311 1.08 4.84 -5.16
N SER A 312 2.25 5.42 -4.89
CA SER A 312 3.36 5.49 -5.86
C SER A 312 3.85 4.09 -6.29
N ASN A 313 3.89 3.16 -5.33
CA ASN A 313 4.31 1.76 -5.53
C ASN A 313 3.15 0.83 -5.93
N ILE A 314 2.15 1.33 -6.67
CA ILE A 314 0.97 0.56 -7.09
C ILE A 314 1.30 -0.73 -7.87
N SER A 315 2.48 -0.80 -8.50
CA SER A 315 3.00 -2.00 -9.17
C SER A 315 3.14 -3.21 -8.25
N ASP A 316 3.31 -2.98 -6.95
CA ASP A 316 3.51 -4.01 -5.94
C ASP A 316 2.18 -4.66 -5.53
N PHE A 317 1.05 -4.15 -6.03
CA PHE A 317 -0.29 -4.58 -5.65
C PHE A 317 -1.04 -5.22 -6.81
N TYR A 318 -1.98 -6.10 -6.49
CA TYR A 318 -3.03 -6.50 -7.41
C TYR A 318 -4.06 -5.37 -7.51
N THR A 319 -4.25 -4.85 -8.72
CA THR A 319 -5.25 -3.81 -9.03
C THR A 319 -6.47 -4.35 -9.77
N THR A 320 -6.36 -5.56 -10.30
CA THR A 320 -7.47 -6.35 -10.83
C THR A 320 -7.66 -7.57 -9.93
N PRO A 321 -8.89 -7.92 -9.53
CA PRO A 321 -9.12 -9.04 -8.62
C PRO A 321 -8.65 -10.35 -9.28
N PRO A 322 -7.62 -11.03 -8.74
CA PRO A 322 -7.42 -12.44 -9.07
C PRO A 322 -8.64 -13.24 -8.58
N ALA A 323 -9.01 -14.35 -9.22
CA ALA A 323 -10.14 -15.16 -8.74
C ALA A 323 -9.85 -15.79 -7.37
N LYS A 324 -8.62 -16.27 -7.18
CA LYS A 324 -8.14 -16.92 -5.95
C LYS A 324 -6.69 -16.53 -5.70
N ILE A 325 -6.33 -16.41 -4.43
CA ILE A 325 -4.97 -16.13 -3.96
C ILE A 325 -4.55 -17.11 -2.89
N VAL A 326 -3.24 -17.18 -2.65
CA VAL A 326 -2.65 -17.85 -1.50
C VAL A 326 -1.85 -16.84 -0.67
N VAL A 327 -1.89 -16.98 0.66
CA VAL A 327 -0.98 -16.24 1.56
C VAL A 327 0.44 -16.78 1.39
N SER A 328 1.37 -15.93 0.94
CA SER A 328 2.74 -16.34 0.61
C SER A 328 3.77 -15.97 1.68
N LYS A 329 3.46 -15.01 2.56
CA LYS A 329 4.40 -14.57 3.60
C LYS A 329 4.34 -15.48 4.81
N ALA A 330 5.51 -15.81 5.37
CA ALA A 330 5.63 -16.64 6.58
C ALA A 330 4.89 -16.05 7.79
N SER A 331 4.90 -14.71 7.93
CA SER A 331 4.14 -14.00 8.97
C SER A 331 2.61 -14.04 8.78
N GLY A 332 2.13 -14.64 7.68
CA GLY A 332 0.73 -14.62 7.31
C GLY A 332 0.25 -13.30 6.71
N ALA A 333 -1.07 -13.21 6.50
CA ALA A 333 -1.76 -12.00 6.05
C ALA A 333 -3.01 -11.76 6.91
N SER A 334 -3.13 -10.57 7.49
CA SER A 334 -4.29 -10.21 8.30
C SER A 334 -5.50 -9.87 7.43
N THR A 335 -6.68 -10.24 7.93
CA THR A 335 -8.00 -9.89 7.40
C THR A 335 -8.63 -8.81 8.27
N TYR A 336 -9.47 -7.99 7.66
CA TYR A 336 -10.07 -6.80 8.27
C TYR A 336 -11.53 -6.64 7.84
N SER A 337 -12.37 -6.03 8.68
CA SER A 337 -13.78 -5.76 8.33
C SER A 337 -13.93 -4.55 7.41
N THR A 338 -12.90 -3.73 7.23
CA THR A 338 -12.91 -2.57 6.33
C THR A 338 -11.61 -2.47 5.53
N THR A 339 -11.62 -1.66 4.47
CA THR A 339 -10.41 -1.36 3.67
C THR A 339 -9.32 -0.62 4.47
N ASN A 340 -9.68 0.07 5.56
CA ASN A 340 -8.73 0.82 6.39
C ASN A 340 -8.16 -0.09 7.48
N PHE A 341 -6.93 -0.58 7.33
CA PHE A 341 -6.39 -1.61 8.23
C PHE A 341 -5.87 -1.01 9.53
N THR A 342 -6.58 -1.26 10.62
CA THR A 342 -6.19 -0.84 11.99
C THR A 342 -6.32 -2.02 12.95
N SER A 343 -5.76 -1.90 14.16
CA SER A 343 -5.94 -2.93 15.19
C SER A 343 -7.41 -3.11 15.59
N LEU A 344 -8.22 -2.05 15.51
CA LEU A 344 -9.64 -2.06 15.88
C LEU A 344 -10.53 -2.89 14.94
N ASN A 345 -10.15 -2.99 13.67
CA ASN A 345 -10.94 -3.71 12.66
C ASN A 345 -10.23 -4.92 12.08
N LYS A 346 -9.11 -5.32 12.69
CA LYS A 346 -8.43 -6.58 12.40
C LYS A 346 -9.29 -7.73 12.91
N LEU A 347 -9.53 -8.72 12.06
CA LEU A 347 -10.33 -9.90 12.37
C LEU A 347 -9.44 -11.07 12.78
N ARG A 348 -8.62 -11.58 11.85
CA ARG A 348 -7.68 -12.68 12.09
C ARG A 348 -6.49 -12.62 11.15
N THR A 349 -5.37 -13.23 11.56
CA THR A 349 -4.21 -13.47 10.68
C THR A 349 -4.35 -14.84 10.03
N LEU A 350 -4.36 -14.87 8.70
CA LEU A 350 -4.34 -16.11 7.93
C LEU A 350 -2.90 -16.61 7.81
N PRO A 351 -2.61 -17.88 8.11
CA PRO A 351 -1.27 -18.44 8.00
C PRO A 351 -0.82 -18.55 6.53
N LYS A 352 0.50 -18.70 6.32
CA LYS A 352 1.07 -19.06 5.01
C LYS A 352 0.34 -20.28 4.43
N ASN A 353 0.20 -20.33 3.12
CA ASN A 353 -0.47 -21.39 2.34
C ASN A 353 -2.00 -21.42 2.44
N THR A 354 -2.63 -20.48 3.18
CA THR A 354 -4.09 -20.33 3.16
C THR A 354 -4.57 -19.86 1.79
N LEU A 355 -5.51 -20.59 1.17
CA LEU A 355 -6.22 -20.17 -0.05
C LEU A 355 -7.42 -19.28 0.28
N ILE A 356 -7.62 -18.23 -0.51
CA ILE A 356 -8.75 -17.29 -0.36
C ILE A 356 -9.33 -16.95 -1.72
N ASP A 357 -10.65 -17.06 -1.84
CA ASP A 357 -11.42 -16.57 -2.99
C ASP A 357 -11.62 -15.05 -2.88
N ILE A 358 -11.36 -14.35 -3.98
CA ILE A 358 -11.36 -12.90 -4.06
C ILE A 358 -12.46 -12.46 -5.02
N THR A 359 -13.32 -11.58 -4.53
CA THR A 359 -14.50 -11.07 -5.26
C THR A 359 -14.26 -9.68 -5.85
N GLY A 360 -13.27 -8.95 -5.35
CA GLY A 360 -13.03 -7.58 -5.79
C GLY A 360 -11.70 -6.99 -5.32
N VAL A 361 -11.41 -5.81 -5.86
CA VAL A 361 -10.38 -4.91 -5.36
C VAL A 361 -11.03 -3.61 -5.00
N GLU A 362 -10.78 -3.14 -3.79
CA GLU A 362 -11.24 -1.85 -3.29
C GLU A 362 -10.05 -1.02 -2.84
N TYR A 363 -10.22 0.30 -2.79
CA TYR A 363 -9.12 1.23 -2.52
C TYR A 363 -9.41 2.01 -1.25
N THR A 364 -8.39 2.17 -0.41
CA THR A 364 -8.44 3.11 0.71
C THR A 364 -8.59 4.56 0.21
N ALA A 365 -8.91 5.50 1.10
CA ALA A 365 -8.91 6.92 0.77
C ALA A 365 -7.55 7.42 0.24
N GLY A 366 -6.45 6.83 0.71
CA GLY A 366 -5.09 7.08 0.24
C GLY A 366 -4.70 6.34 -1.05
N GLY A 367 -5.60 5.53 -1.61
CA GLY A 367 -5.37 4.86 -2.89
C GLY A 367 -4.60 3.53 -2.81
N THR A 368 -4.55 2.91 -1.63
CA THR A 368 -3.93 1.59 -1.45
C THR A 368 -4.95 0.49 -1.78
N PRO A 369 -4.65 -0.45 -2.68
CA PRO A 369 -5.58 -1.52 -3.02
C PRO A 369 -5.68 -2.58 -1.90
N ARG A 370 -6.89 -3.08 -1.69
CA ARG A 370 -7.28 -4.16 -0.79
C ARG A 370 -8.08 -5.20 -1.56
N LEU A 371 -7.80 -6.48 -1.33
CA LEU A 371 -8.59 -7.56 -1.90
C LEU A 371 -9.82 -7.76 -1.04
N ARG A 372 -11.01 -7.79 -1.64
CA ARG A 372 -12.25 -8.20 -0.99
C ARG A 372 -12.42 -9.71 -1.14
N THR A 373 -12.68 -10.37 -0.04
CA THR A 373 -12.89 -11.83 0.04
C THR A 373 -14.34 -12.20 -0.23
N ALA A 374 -14.62 -13.48 -0.45
CA ALA A 374 -16.00 -14.00 -0.53
C ALA A 374 -16.85 -13.76 0.73
N ASN A 375 -16.21 -13.57 1.90
CA ASN A 375 -16.89 -13.31 3.18
C ASN A 375 -17.00 -11.81 3.50
N ASP A 376 -16.90 -10.94 2.50
CA ASP A 376 -16.96 -9.47 2.67
C ASP A 376 -15.94 -8.87 3.65
N THR A 377 -14.85 -9.59 3.90
CA THR A 377 -13.66 -9.09 4.59
C THR A 377 -12.59 -8.63 3.60
N TYR A 378 -11.61 -7.88 4.09
CA TYR A 378 -10.52 -7.31 3.29
C TYR A 378 -9.17 -7.85 3.73
N LEU A 379 -8.27 -8.07 2.77
CA LEU A 379 -6.85 -8.33 3.04
C LEU A 379 -5.95 -7.51 2.09
N THR A 380 -4.65 -7.52 2.37
CA THR A 380 -3.68 -6.79 1.56
C THR A 380 -3.67 -7.30 0.11
N ALA A 381 -3.61 -6.38 -0.85
CA ALA A 381 -3.37 -6.72 -2.25
C ALA A 381 -1.88 -6.74 -2.61
N ASN A 382 -0.99 -6.52 -1.65
CA ASN A 382 0.45 -6.48 -1.88
C ASN A 382 0.98 -7.88 -2.21
N LYS A 383 1.66 -8.00 -3.35
CA LYS A 383 2.22 -9.23 -3.92
C LYS A 383 3.30 -9.90 -3.05
N GLN A 384 3.85 -9.18 -2.06
CA GLN A 384 4.78 -9.76 -1.08
C GLN A 384 4.06 -10.64 -0.04
N TYR A 385 2.79 -10.34 0.25
CA TYR A 385 2.00 -11.05 1.25
C TYR A 385 1.12 -12.14 0.66
N VAL A 386 0.70 -11.94 -0.59
CA VAL A 386 -0.22 -12.83 -1.28
C VAL A 386 0.22 -13.06 -2.73
N LYS A 387 -0.09 -14.24 -3.27
CA LYS A 387 0.13 -14.58 -4.68
C LYS A 387 -1.16 -15.05 -5.32
N LYS A 388 -1.46 -14.62 -6.55
CA LYS A 388 -2.50 -15.24 -7.38
C LYS A 388 -2.13 -16.71 -7.62
N VAL A 389 -3.14 -17.58 -7.69
CA VAL A 389 -2.97 -18.99 -8.03
C VAL A 389 -3.54 -19.31 -9.40
N ILE A 390 -3.09 -20.41 -10.00
CA ILE A 390 -3.62 -20.92 -11.27
C ILE A 390 -5.08 -21.37 -11.12
N SER A 391 -5.85 -21.34 -12.21
CA SER A 391 -7.27 -21.76 -12.19
C SER A 391 -7.45 -23.24 -11.82
N SER A 392 -6.50 -24.09 -12.19
CA SER A 392 -6.51 -25.52 -11.90
C SER A 392 -5.94 -25.88 -10.53
N ILE A 393 -5.96 -24.97 -9.54
CA ILE A 393 -5.28 -25.16 -8.26
C ILE A 393 -5.78 -26.39 -7.49
N ASP A 394 -7.05 -26.77 -7.68
CA ASP A 394 -7.66 -27.91 -6.99
C ASP A 394 -7.02 -29.26 -7.41
N ASN A 395 -6.35 -29.30 -8.57
CA ASN A 395 -5.56 -30.45 -9.03
C ASN A 395 -4.19 -30.56 -8.33
N TYR A 396 -3.87 -29.66 -7.41
CA TYR A 396 -2.57 -29.60 -6.75
C TYR A 396 -2.72 -29.67 -5.23
N TYR A 397 -1.67 -30.13 -4.56
CA TYR A 397 -1.49 -29.95 -3.14
C TYR A 397 -1.08 -28.50 -2.84
N THR A 398 -1.81 -27.86 -1.93
CA THR A 398 -1.54 -26.48 -1.47
C THR A 398 -1.01 -26.43 -0.04
N GLU A 399 -1.05 -27.56 0.66
CA GLU A 399 -0.47 -27.79 1.98
C GLU A 399 0.51 -28.96 1.90
N ALA A 400 1.53 -28.97 2.76
CA ALA A 400 2.56 -29.99 2.75
C ALA A 400 1.96 -31.35 3.20
N PRO A 401 1.97 -32.39 2.35
CA PRO A 401 1.39 -33.69 2.69
C PRO A 401 2.28 -34.58 3.58
N GLU A 402 3.40 -34.05 4.11
CA GLU A 402 4.50 -34.74 4.81
C GLU A 402 5.25 -35.77 3.96
N LYS A 403 4.54 -36.72 3.35
CA LYS A 403 5.07 -37.71 2.44
C LYS A 403 4.17 -37.83 1.21
N VAL A 404 4.79 -37.89 0.04
CA VAL A 404 4.10 -38.28 -1.19
C VAL A 404 4.76 -39.49 -1.82
N VAL A 405 3.97 -40.26 -2.56
CA VAL A 405 4.49 -41.31 -3.44
C VAL A 405 4.28 -40.92 -4.89
N ILE A 406 5.32 -41.14 -5.69
CA ILE A 406 5.36 -40.82 -7.11
C ILE A 406 4.47 -41.78 -7.90
N GLN A 407 3.66 -41.23 -8.81
CA GLN A 407 2.68 -41.98 -9.60
C GLN A 407 3.15 -42.32 -11.03
N LYS A 408 4.25 -41.72 -11.49
CA LYS A 408 4.79 -41.89 -12.85
C LYS A 408 6.30 -42.02 -12.83
N ASP A 409 6.86 -42.71 -13.80
CA ASP A 409 8.32 -42.79 -13.95
C ASP A 409 8.89 -41.46 -14.46
N ASN A 410 10.17 -41.23 -14.16
CA ASN A 410 10.91 -40.04 -14.59
C ASN A 410 10.29 -38.69 -14.17
N VAL A 411 9.68 -38.61 -12.99
CA VAL A 411 9.22 -37.33 -12.42
C VAL A 411 10.42 -36.50 -11.99
N THR A 412 10.75 -35.50 -12.80
CA THR A 412 11.90 -34.62 -12.57
C THR A 412 11.78 -33.81 -11.27
N HIS A 413 12.88 -33.70 -10.54
CA HIS A 413 13.02 -32.74 -9.43
C HIS A 413 13.99 -31.60 -9.80
N TYR A 414 13.78 -30.45 -9.17
CA TYR A 414 14.42 -29.20 -9.56
C TYR A 414 15.03 -28.49 -8.35
N ASN A 415 16.10 -27.72 -8.51
CA ASN A 415 16.64 -26.85 -7.44
C ASN A 415 15.90 -25.51 -7.31
N SER A 416 14.87 -25.25 -8.15
CA SER A 416 14.09 -24.02 -8.17
C SER A 416 12.62 -24.30 -8.50
N THR A 417 11.72 -23.39 -8.12
CA THR A 417 10.28 -23.52 -8.39
C THR A 417 9.91 -23.31 -9.87
N THR A 418 10.78 -22.67 -10.66
CA THR A 418 10.51 -22.27 -12.06
C THR A 418 10.36 -23.47 -13.01
N PHE A 419 11.05 -24.58 -12.75
CA PHE A 419 11.03 -25.81 -13.57
C PHE A 419 11.46 -25.58 -15.02
N ASN A 420 12.75 -25.29 -15.22
CA ASN A 420 13.38 -25.15 -16.54
C ASN A 420 14.52 -26.18 -16.70
N SER A 421 15.16 -26.23 -17.88
CA SER A 421 16.30 -27.13 -18.16
C SER A 421 17.42 -27.02 -17.15
N ASP A 422 17.77 -25.79 -16.79
CA ASP A 422 18.98 -25.47 -16.01
C ASP A 422 18.81 -25.76 -14.52
N THR A 423 17.55 -25.97 -14.10
CA THR A 423 17.19 -26.23 -12.70
C THR A 423 16.93 -27.70 -12.43
N LYS A 424 17.01 -28.58 -13.43
CA LYS A 424 16.84 -30.03 -13.26
C LYS A 424 18.01 -30.62 -12.46
N THR A 425 17.71 -31.45 -11.48
CA THR A 425 18.74 -32.12 -10.66
C THR A 425 18.69 -33.64 -10.70
N GLY A 426 17.69 -34.22 -11.40
CA GLY A 426 17.43 -35.67 -11.43
C GLY A 426 15.94 -35.99 -11.54
N SER A 427 15.57 -37.25 -11.28
CA SER A 427 14.20 -37.73 -11.35
C SER A 427 13.90 -38.76 -10.25
N TYR A 428 12.61 -38.92 -9.99
CA TYR A 428 12.05 -40.02 -9.21
C TYR A 428 11.19 -40.91 -10.08
N ASP A 429 11.12 -42.18 -9.73
CA ASP A 429 10.32 -43.18 -10.43
C ASP A 429 9.07 -43.56 -9.66
N LYS A 430 8.13 -44.24 -10.34
CA LYS A 430 6.87 -44.64 -9.74
C LYS A 430 7.12 -45.50 -8.50
N GLY A 431 6.44 -45.16 -7.40
CA GLY A 431 6.58 -45.84 -6.12
C GLY A 431 7.66 -45.27 -5.19
N ASP A 432 8.49 -44.33 -5.67
CA ASP A 432 9.38 -43.57 -4.79
C ASP A 432 8.57 -42.76 -3.78
N VAL A 433 8.98 -42.82 -2.51
CA VAL A 433 8.41 -42.01 -1.43
C VAL A 433 9.31 -40.82 -1.17
N VAL A 434 8.73 -39.62 -1.18
CA VAL A 434 9.45 -38.37 -1.04
C VAL A 434 8.90 -37.61 0.17
N ASN A 435 9.80 -37.27 1.10
CA ASN A 435 9.48 -36.42 2.25
C ASN A 435 9.35 -34.96 1.79
N ILE A 436 8.24 -34.33 2.16
CA ILE A 436 7.87 -32.96 1.79
C ILE A 436 7.88 -32.08 3.03
N THR A 437 8.57 -30.95 2.95
CA THR A 437 8.74 -30.00 4.07
C THR A 437 7.88 -28.76 3.92
N ASP A 438 7.55 -28.34 2.69
CA ASP A 438 6.74 -27.14 2.44
C ASP A 438 6.09 -27.19 1.05
N VAL A 439 5.18 -26.26 0.79
CA VAL A 439 4.66 -25.92 -0.53
C VAL A 439 5.10 -24.50 -0.88
N GLU A 440 5.77 -24.36 -2.02
CA GLU A 440 6.18 -23.06 -2.55
C GLU A 440 5.52 -22.78 -3.90
N TYR A 441 5.30 -21.51 -4.19
CA TYR A 441 4.57 -21.08 -5.38
C TYR A 441 5.49 -20.34 -6.33
N THR A 442 5.43 -20.72 -7.61
CA THR A 442 6.03 -19.96 -8.71
C THR A 442 5.49 -18.53 -8.77
N ALA A 443 6.13 -17.65 -9.55
CA ALA A 443 5.61 -16.32 -9.84
C ALA A 443 4.20 -16.36 -10.49
N GLY A 444 3.91 -17.42 -11.26
CA GLY A 444 2.62 -17.66 -11.90
C GLY A 444 1.54 -18.25 -10.99
N GLY A 445 1.89 -18.68 -9.76
CA GLY A 445 0.92 -19.25 -8.82
C GLY A 445 0.75 -20.76 -8.88
N THR A 446 1.62 -21.48 -9.61
CA THR A 446 1.66 -22.95 -9.59
C THR A 446 2.40 -23.43 -8.32
N PRO A 447 1.78 -24.30 -7.50
CA PRO A 447 2.42 -24.87 -6.32
C PRO A 447 3.42 -25.98 -6.67
N ARG A 448 4.51 -26.02 -5.92
CA ARG A 448 5.61 -27.00 -5.96
C ARG A 448 5.82 -27.55 -4.56
N LEU A 449 6.04 -28.85 -4.45
CA LEU A 449 6.37 -29.48 -3.18
C LEU A 449 7.87 -29.36 -2.96
N LYS A 450 8.28 -28.78 -1.83
CA LYS A 450 9.68 -28.73 -1.40
C LYS A 450 10.02 -30.01 -0.69
N THR A 451 11.04 -30.72 -1.16
CA THR A 451 11.48 -31.97 -0.55
C THR A 451 12.39 -31.70 0.65
N SER A 452 12.60 -32.71 1.49
CA SER A 452 13.59 -32.63 2.58
C SER A 452 15.03 -32.41 2.11
N LYS A 453 15.31 -32.61 0.81
CA LYS A 453 16.62 -32.33 0.18
C LYS A 453 16.74 -30.88 -0.33
N GLY A 454 15.73 -30.03 -0.12
CA GLY A 454 15.70 -28.65 -0.60
C GLY A 454 15.36 -28.48 -2.09
N THR A 455 15.22 -29.58 -2.83
CA THR A 455 14.73 -29.58 -4.22
C THR A 455 13.19 -29.51 -4.29
N TYR A 456 12.63 -29.37 -5.48
CA TYR A 456 11.21 -29.19 -5.74
C TYR A 456 10.70 -30.23 -6.72
N ILE A 457 9.51 -30.78 -6.44
CA ILE A 457 8.75 -31.62 -7.37
C ILE A 457 7.36 -31.01 -7.61
N THR A 458 6.67 -31.51 -8.64
CA THR A 458 5.30 -31.05 -8.94
C THR A 458 4.38 -31.34 -7.75
N ALA A 459 3.48 -30.41 -7.43
CA ALA A 459 2.40 -30.64 -6.48
C ALA A 459 1.13 -31.20 -7.13
N ASN A 460 1.16 -31.46 -8.44
CA ASN A 460 -0.01 -31.96 -9.18
C ASN A 460 -0.35 -33.39 -8.77
N LYS A 461 -1.59 -33.60 -8.33
CA LYS A 461 -2.12 -34.87 -7.81
C LYS A 461 -2.10 -36.02 -8.82
N ALA A 462 -1.94 -35.73 -10.12
CA ALA A 462 -1.79 -36.76 -11.17
C ALA A 462 -0.37 -37.37 -11.22
N TYR A 463 0.61 -36.76 -10.55
CA TYR A 463 2.01 -37.19 -10.53
C TYR A 463 2.46 -37.64 -9.14
N VAL A 464 1.79 -37.16 -8.10
CA VAL A 464 2.11 -37.46 -6.70
C VAL A 464 0.83 -37.65 -5.92
N ILE A 465 0.85 -38.54 -4.92
CA ILE A 465 -0.28 -38.73 -4.00
C ILE A 465 0.24 -38.73 -2.56
N LYS A 466 -0.48 -38.05 -1.66
CA LYS A 466 -0.22 -38.10 -0.21
C LYS A 466 -0.34 -39.54 0.27
N THR A 467 0.64 -40.01 1.04
CA THR A 467 0.62 -41.36 1.59
C THR A 467 -0.10 -41.40 2.94
N ILE A 468 -0.54 -42.59 3.34
CA ILE A 468 -0.92 -42.86 4.74
C ILE A 468 0.29 -42.67 5.67
N SER A 469 0.04 -42.34 6.95
CA SER A 469 1.10 -42.11 7.94
C SER A 469 1.96 -43.35 8.20
N THR A 470 1.41 -44.55 8.01
CA THR A 470 2.09 -45.84 8.22
C THR A 470 2.69 -46.43 6.95
N VAL A 471 2.93 -45.62 5.91
CA VAL A 471 3.43 -46.09 4.60
C VAL A 471 4.74 -46.88 4.69
N ASP A 472 5.60 -46.60 5.68
CA ASP A 472 6.87 -47.29 5.87
C ASP A 472 6.67 -48.80 6.18
N SER A 473 5.51 -49.17 6.73
CA SER A 473 5.08 -50.55 6.97
C SER A 473 4.55 -51.26 5.72
N TYR A 474 4.58 -50.61 4.55
CA TYR A 474 4.12 -51.16 3.28
C TYR A 474 5.26 -51.23 2.27
N PHE A 475 5.16 -52.15 1.32
CA PHE A 475 5.91 -52.06 0.08
C PHE A 475 5.39 -50.86 -0.73
N THR A 476 6.28 -50.01 -1.23
CA THR A 476 5.94 -48.89 -2.12
C THR A 476 6.54 -49.05 -3.52
N LYS A 477 7.44 -50.01 -3.68
CA LYS A 477 7.87 -50.59 -4.96
C LYS A 477 7.41 -52.04 -5.01
N ALA A 478 7.14 -52.52 -6.22
CA ALA A 478 6.71 -53.89 -6.42
C ALA A 478 7.92 -54.83 -6.27
N PRO A 479 7.91 -55.78 -5.31
CA PRO A 479 8.79 -56.94 -5.38
C PRO A 479 8.38 -57.82 -6.56
N GLU A 480 9.24 -58.73 -7.01
CA GLU A 480 8.88 -59.70 -8.07
C GLU A 480 7.85 -60.72 -7.57
N LYS A 481 8.04 -61.21 -6.34
CA LYS A 481 7.18 -62.21 -5.71
C LYS A 481 6.99 -61.91 -4.23
N VAL A 482 5.83 -62.30 -3.71
CA VAL A 482 5.55 -62.24 -2.27
C VAL A 482 4.94 -63.53 -1.75
N ILE A 483 5.21 -63.84 -0.49
CA ILE A 483 4.57 -64.92 0.27
C ILE A 483 3.67 -64.35 1.37
N VAL A 484 2.48 -64.92 1.55
CA VAL A 484 1.54 -64.55 2.62
C VAL A 484 2.05 -65.05 3.98
N THR A 485 2.22 -64.16 4.94
CA THR A 485 2.80 -64.48 6.26
C THR A 485 1.77 -64.63 7.38
N LYS A 486 0.60 -63.99 7.23
CA LYS A 486 -0.54 -64.12 8.17
C LYS A 486 -1.39 -65.34 7.85
N ALA A 487 -2.28 -65.72 8.79
CA ALA A 487 -3.17 -66.88 8.65
C ALA A 487 -3.91 -66.89 7.30
N SER A 488 -4.35 -65.70 6.86
CA SER A 488 -4.87 -65.48 5.53
C SER A 488 -4.64 -64.05 5.05
N ALA A 489 -4.79 -63.84 3.74
CA ALA A 489 -4.91 -62.53 3.10
C ALA A 489 -5.99 -62.56 2.02
N THR A 490 -6.53 -61.41 1.64
CA THR A 490 -7.63 -61.32 0.67
C THR A 490 -7.16 -60.66 -0.62
N LEU A 491 -7.57 -61.25 -1.75
CA LEU A 491 -7.39 -60.70 -3.09
C LEU A 491 -8.63 -59.93 -3.51
N TYR A 492 -8.41 -58.81 -4.18
CA TYR A 492 -9.46 -57.87 -4.61
C TYR A 492 -9.36 -57.58 -6.11
N ASN A 493 -10.45 -57.19 -6.77
CA ASN A 493 -10.47 -56.77 -8.18
C ASN A 493 -10.26 -55.24 -8.36
N SER A 494 -10.07 -54.52 -7.27
CA SER A 494 -9.89 -53.06 -7.22
C SER A 494 -8.88 -52.67 -6.15
N THR A 495 -8.29 -51.47 -6.27
CA THR A 495 -7.42 -50.89 -5.23
C THR A 495 -8.20 -50.46 -3.99
N VAL A 496 -9.52 -50.32 -4.10
CA VAL A 496 -10.43 -50.01 -2.98
C VAL A 496 -10.89 -51.32 -2.36
N PHE A 497 -10.32 -51.68 -1.20
CA PHE A 497 -10.64 -52.94 -0.53
C PHE A 497 -11.95 -52.85 0.24
N SER A 498 -12.92 -53.66 -0.17
CA SER A 498 -14.25 -53.78 0.42
C SER A 498 -14.83 -55.17 0.12
N SER A 499 -15.88 -55.57 0.83
CA SER A 499 -16.59 -56.82 0.56
C SER A 499 -17.07 -56.93 -0.90
N ALA A 500 -17.47 -55.82 -1.53
CA ALA A 500 -17.93 -55.78 -2.92
C ALA A 500 -16.82 -56.03 -3.96
N THR A 501 -15.57 -55.81 -3.56
CA THR A 501 -14.38 -55.96 -4.42
C THR A 501 -13.58 -57.22 -4.12
N THR A 502 -14.00 -57.98 -3.10
CA THR A 502 -13.34 -59.22 -2.68
C THR A 502 -13.48 -60.27 -3.77
N VAL A 503 -12.37 -60.90 -4.12
CA VAL A 503 -12.35 -62.02 -5.08
C VAL A 503 -12.21 -63.34 -4.34
N LYS A 504 -11.16 -63.51 -3.53
CA LYS A 504 -10.94 -64.72 -2.74
C LYS A 504 -9.96 -64.50 -1.59
N THR A 505 -10.06 -65.35 -0.57
CA THR A 505 -9.10 -65.43 0.52
C THR A 505 -8.05 -66.49 0.22
N ILE A 506 -6.79 -66.18 0.49
CA ILE A 506 -5.63 -67.07 0.32
C ILE A 506 -4.96 -67.35 1.66
N LYS A 507 -4.36 -68.54 1.81
CA LYS A 507 -3.79 -69.02 3.08
C LYS A 507 -2.34 -68.59 3.25
N LYS A 508 -1.86 -68.60 4.49
CA LYS A 508 -0.42 -68.50 4.83
C LYS A 508 0.42 -69.41 3.93
N GLY A 509 1.57 -68.93 3.47
CA GLY A 509 2.49 -69.67 2.62
C GLY A 509 2.19 -69.59 1.11
N THR A 510 1.05 -69.01 0.71
CA THR A 510 0.76 -68.79 -0.71
C THR A 510 1.76 -67.80 -1.30
N VAL A 511 2.45 -68.19 -2.37
CA VAL A 511 3.35 -67.33 -3.15
C VAL A 511 2.59 -66.73 -4.34
N LEU A 512 2.82 -65.46 -4.62
CA LEU A 512 2.19 -64.72 -5.70
C LEU A 512 3.22 -63.92 -6.50
N ASP A 513 3.15 -64.03 -7.82
CA ASP A 513 3.88 -63.17 -8.74
C ASP A 513 3.22 -61.79 -8.81
N ILE A 514 4.04 -60.75 -8.68
CA ILE A 514 3.60 -59.36 -8.61
C ILE A 514 4.01 -58.65 -9.90
N ALA A 515 3.01 -58.13 -10.62
CA ALA A 515 3.21 -57.37 -11.85
C ALA A 515 3.44 -55.87 -11.59
N GLY A 516 3.13 -55.38 -10.40
CA GLY A 516 3.36 -53.98 -10.08
C GLY A 516 2.74 -53.55 -8.77
N ILE A 517 2.77 -52.23 -8.55
CA ILE A 517 2.19 -51.57 -7.40
C ILE A 517 1.20 -50.50 -7.84
N ALA A 518 0.10 -50.42 -7.12
CA ALA A 518 -0.91 -49.39 -7.26
C ALA A 518 -1.20 -48.75 -5.91
N PHE A 519 -1.77 -47.55 -5.94
CA PHE A 519 -2.15 -46.82 -4.74
C PHE A 519 -3.64 -46.55 -4.82
N ASP A 520 -4.34 -46.68 -3.70
CA ASP A 520 -5.71 -46.18 -3.61
C ASP A 520 -5.73 -44.65 -3.51
N LYS A 521 -6.93 -44.05 -3.52
CA LYS A 521 -7.11 -42.59 -3.45
C LYS A 521 -6.53 -41.94 -2.17
N ASN A 522 -6.24 -42.73 -1.14
CA ASN A 522 -5.66 -42.26 0.12
C ASN A 522 -4.13 -42.50 0.17
N GLY A 523 -3.54 -42.97 -0.93
CA GLY A 523 -2.12 -43.30 -1.02
C GLY A 523 -1.74 -44.58 -0.28
N THR A 524 -2.70 -45.48 -0.04
CA THR A 524 -2.39 -46.79 0.56
C THR A 524 -1.87 -47.73 -0.53
N PRO A 525 -0.69 -48.35 -0.37
CA PRO A 525 -0.13 -49.20 -1.41
C PRO A 525 -0.83 -50.56 -1.50
N ARG A 526 -0.90 -51.09 -2.73
CA ARG A 526 -1.55 -52.35 -3.12
C ARG A 526 -0.66 -53.07 -4.13
N LEU A 527 -0.31 -54.32 -3.85
CA LEU A 527 0.41 -55.16 -4.81
C LEU A 527 -0.57 -55.63 -5.88
N LYS A 528 -0.22 -55.45 -7.15
CA LYS A 528 -0.99 -55.96 -8.28
C LYS A 528 -0.36 -57.28 -8.73
N THR A 529 -1.11 -58.36 -8.67
CA THR A 529 -0.66 -59.68 -9.13
C THR A 529 -0.60 -59.72 -10.66
N THR A 530 0.12 -60.69 -11.22
CA THR A 530 0.14 -60.96 -12.68
C THR A 530 -1.25 -61.29 -13.24
N SER A 531 -2.15 -61.85 -12.42
CA SER A 531 -3.56 -62.07 -12.75
C SER A 531 -4.44 -60.80 -12.70
N GLY A 532 -3.86 -59.63 -12.40
CA GLY A 532 -4.57 -58.35 -12.35
C GLY A 532 -5.35 -58.09 -11.06
N GLN A 533 -5.26 -58.98 -10.06
CA GLN A 533 -5.88 -58.81 -8.74
C GLN A 533 -4.98 -57.98 -7.82
N TYR A 534 -5.54 -57.47 -6.73
CA TYR A 534 -4.86 -56.63 -5.77
C TYR A 534 -4.77 -57.30 -4.40
N LEU A 535 -3.59 -57.22 -3.79
CA LEU A 535 -3.28 -57.70 -2.44
C LEU A 535 -2.77 -56.55 -1.58
N THR A 536 -2.92 -56.67 -0.26
CA THR A 536 -2.29 -55.72 0.67
C THR A 536 -0.77 -55.68 0.44
N ALA A 537 -0.20 -54.47 0.41
CA ALA A 537 1.25 -54.30 0.39
C ALA A 537 1.84 -54.20 1.80
N ASN A 538 1.03 -54.39 2.85
CA ASN A 538 1.49 -54.30 4.23
C ASN A 538 2.48 -55.44 4.55
N LYS A 539 3.69 -55.08 4.96
CA LYS A 539 4.79 -56.02 5.25
C LYS A 539 4.49 -56.99 6.39
N SER A 540 3.47 -56.71 7.21
CA SER A 540 3.00 -57.66 8.23
C SER A 540 2.15 -58.80 7.67
N TYR A 541 1.59 -58.65 6.47
CA TYR A 541 0.76 -59.67 5.80
C TYR A 541 1.50 -60.43 4.70
N VAL A 542 2.52 -59.81 4.12
CA VAL A 542 3.28 -60.34 2.99
C VAL A 542 4.76 -60.04 3.15
N GLN A 543 5.61 -60.94 2.66
CA GLN A 543 7.06 -60.79 2.64
C GLN A 543 7.58 -61.04 1.22
N GLU A 544 8.57 -60.27 0.79
CA GLU A 544 9.27 -60.49 -0.48
C GLU A 544 10.06 -61.80 -0.44
N THR A 545 9.95 -62.58 -1.51
CA THR A 545 10.72 -63.82 -1.69
C THR A 545 11.73 -63.63 -2.81
N LYS A 546 12.95 -64.11 -2.61
CA LYS A 546 13.99 -64.13 -3.63
C LYS A 546 13.71 -65.19 -4.69
#